data_AF-F6TI45-F1
#
_entry.id   AF-F6TI45-F1
#
_cell.length_a   1.000
_cell.length_b   1.000
_cell.length_c   1.000
_cell.angle_alpha   90.00
_cell.angle_beta   90.00
_cell.angle_gamma   90.00
#
_symmetry.space_group_name_H-M   'P 1'
#
loop_
_entity.id
_entity.type
_entity.pdbx_description
1 polymer ?
#
loop_
_entity_poly.entity_id
_entity_poly.type
_entity_poly.pdbx_seq_one_letter_code
_entity_poly.pdbx_strand_id
1 'polypeptide(L)'
;LGVFVWIYRNYKAEFESCRLETVPLDFGDYHPLKPITVTESKTKKVGRKGSTSSTSSSSSSSMIDPLSSVLDGTDPLSVFAATADPVMTTASLDSSRKKRDRDDHSTVGFDFEPWSSKRGEILARYTTTEKLSINLFMGSEKGKTASSASAVSEKVRTRLEELDDLEEGSQKELLNLTQQDYMNRIEELNQSLKDAWASDQKVKALKIVIQCSKLLSDTTVIQFYPSKFVLITDILDTFGKLVYERILSMCVENRNVLPDHFSPENVNDIAKETCLNWFFKIASIRELIPRFYVEAAILKCNKFLSKIGISECLPRLTCMIRGIGDPLVSVYARAYLCRVGMEVAPHLKESLNKNFFDFLLTFKQIHGDTVQNQLVVQGVEIPLYLTLYSPAIDWILQCVAYHAPEVTKGRCHLIYGRKKEMCEQ
;
A
#
# COMPACT_ATOMS: atom_id res chain seq x y z
N LEU A 1 -19.18 -20.47 38.76
CA LEU A 1 -20.53 -20.15 38.23
C LEU A 1 -20.74 -18.64 38.37
N GLY A 2 -20.59 -17.89 37.27
CA GLY A 2 -20.82 -16.44 37.24
C GLY A 2 -21.91 -16.14 36.20
N VAL A 3 -22.89 -15.33 36.56
CA VAL A 3 -24.10 -15.11 35.76
C VAL A 3 -23.82 -14.15 34.61
N PHE A 4 -24.01 -14.62 33.37
CA PHE A 4 -24.04 -13.74 32.19
C PHE A 4 -25.36 -12.98 32.13
N VAL A 5 -25.30 -11.66 32.29
CA VAL A 5 -26.44 -10.78 31.99
C VAL A 5 -26.48 -10.56 30.48
N TRP A 6 -27.45 -11.18 29.80
CA TRP A 6 -27.72 -10.93 28.40
C TRP A 6 -28.42 -9.59 28.23
N ILE A 7 -27.70 -8.59 27.72
CA ILE A 7 -28.32 -7.34 27.25
C ILE A 7 -29.03 -7.66 25.93
N TYR A 8 -30.36 -7.70 25.97
CA TYR A 8 -31.19 -8.00 24.81
C TYR A 8 -31.16 -6.82 23.83
N ARG A 9 -30.54 -7.02 22.65
CA ARG A 9 -30.35 -5.95 21.67
C ARG A 9 -31.62 -5.75 20.83
N ASN A 10 -32.20 -4.56 20.88
CA ASN A 10 -33.48 -4.27 20.21
C ASN A 10 -33.29 -3.88 18.74
N TYR A 11 -33.18 -4.90 17.88
CA TYR A 11 -33.05 -4.74 16.43
C TYR A 11 -34.16 -3.92 15.77
N LYS A 12 -35.36 -3.84 16.38
CA LYS A 12 -36.48 -3.07 15.83
C LYS A 12 -36.24 -1.56 15.92
N ALA A 13 -35.71 -1.11 17.06
CA ALA A 13 -35.31 0.29 17.28
C ALA A 13 -34.09 0.68 16.41
N GLU A 14 -33.10 -0.21 16.27
CA GLU A 14 -31.97 0.02 15.34
C GLU A 14 -32.46 0.19 13.90
N PHE A 15 -33.39 -0.64 13.43
CA PHE A 15 -33.94 -0.57 12.07
C PHE A 15 -34.77 0.71 11.82
N GLU A 16 -35.58 1.14 12.79
CA GLU A 16 -36.36 2.38 12.68
C GLU A 16 -35.45 3.62 12.64
N SER A 17 -34.33 3.63 13.37
CA SER A 17 -33.34 4.73 13.33
C SER A 17 -32.59 4.87 12.00
N CYS A 18 -32.58 3.82 11.17
CA CYS A 18 -31.88 3.77 9.88
C CYS A 18 -32.79 4.04 8.68
N ARG A 19 -34.07 4.39 8.88
CA ARG A 19 -34.95 4.79 7.77
C ARG A 19 -34.58 6.18 7.26
N LEU A 20 -33.96 6.22 6.08
CA LEU A 20 -33.88 7.44 5.26
C LEU A 20 -35.28 7.94 4.92
N GLU A 21 -35.45 9.26 5.01
CA GLU A 21 -36.70 9.95 4.74
C GLU A 21 -37.05 9.85 3.24
N THR A 22 -38.22 9.30 2.93
CA THR A 22 -38.66 9.09 1.54
C THR A 22 -39.18 10.40 0.96
N VAL A 23 -38.29 11.18 0.36
CA VAL A 23 -38.65 12.36 -0.45
C VAL A 23 -39.39 11.89 -1.72
N PRO A 24 -40.63 12.34 -1.97
CA PRO A 24 -41.31 12.08 -3.24
C PRO A 24 -40.58 12.79 -4.38
N LEU A 25 -40.09 12.02 -5.37
CA LEU A 25 -39.55 12.58 -6.60
C LEU A 25 -40.71 12.88 -7.57
N ASP A 26 -40.96 14.17 -7.79
CA ASP A 26 -41.87 14.62 -8.84
C ASP A 26 -41.20 14.45 -10.21
N PHE A 27 -41.92 13.90 -11.20
CA PHE A 27 -41.33 13.49 -12.48
C PHE A 27 -41.16 14.69 -13.44
N GLY A 28 -40.18 15.55 -13.12
CA GLY A 28 -39.73 16.64 -13.98
C GLY A 28 -38.97 16.15 -15.23
N ASP A 29 -39.31 16.71 -16.38
CA ASP A 29 -38.99 16.16 -17.71
C ASP A 29 -37.56 16.41 -18.22
N TYR A 30 -36.52 16.23 -17.38
CA TYR A 30 -35.12 16.26 -17.83
C TYR A 30 -34.23 15.24 -17.08
N HIS A 31 -33.95 14.11 -17.72
CA HIS A 31 -33.03 13.09 -17.22
C HIS A 31 -31.73 13.09 -18.04
N PRO A 32 -30.53 13.07 -17.42
CA PRO A 32 -29.24 13.25 -18.10
C PRO A 32 -28.79 12.08 -19.00
N LEU A 33 -29.68 11.11 -19.28
CA LEU A 33 -29.43 9.95 -20.14
C LEU A 33 -30.52 9.75 -21.22
N LYS A 34 -31.19 10.82 -21.69
CA LYS A 34 -32.04 10.73 -22.91
C LYS A 34 -31.13 10.55 -24.15
N PRO A 35 -31.35 9.55 -25.03
CA PRO A 35 -30.53 9.35 -26.23
C PRO A 35 -30.64 10.51 -27.22
N ILE A 36 -29.52 10.94 -27.80
CA ILE A 36 -29.50 12.00 -28.83
C ILE A 36 -29.89 11.38 -30.18
N THR A 37 -31.13 11.64 -30.62
CA THR A 37 -31.56 11.37 -32.00
C THR A 37 -31.14 12.52 -32.91
N VAL A 38 -30.14 12.29 -33.78
CA VAL A 38 -29.69 13.26 -34.78
C VAL A 38 -30.66 13.27 -35.96
N THR A 39 -31.28 14.41 -36.25
CA THR A 39 -32.04 14.65 -37.48
C THR A 39 -31.15 15.37 -38.51
N GLU A 40 -30.96 14.77 -39.69
CA GLU A 40 -30.30 15.46 -40.80
C GLU A 40 -31.15 16.63 -41.31
N SER A 41 -30.50 17.76 -41.60
CA SER A 41 -31.09 18.82 -42.43
C SER A 41 -30.05 19.36 -43.41
N LYS A 42 -30.35 19.25 -44.72
CA LYS A 42 -29.42 19.60 -45.80
C LYS A 42 -29.55 21.06 -46.23
N THR A 43 -28.38 21.66 -46.52
CA THR A 43 -28.13 22.73 -47.50
C THR A 43 -28.80 24.11 -47.34
N LYS A 44 -27.97 25.14 -47.19
CA LYS A 44 -27.61 26.01 -48.34
C LYS A 44 -26.29 26.77 -48.11
N LYS A 45 -25.68 27.23 -49.21
CA LYS A 45 -24.32 27.79 -49.30
C LYS A 45 -24.37 29.21 -49.88
N VAL A 46 -23.99 30.21 -49.10
CA VAL A 46 -23.60 31.58 -49.54
C VAL A 46 -22.45 32.00 -48.61
N GLY A 47 -21.49 32.81 -49.09
CA GLY A 47 -20.28 33.13 -48.31
C GLY A 47 -19.94 34.61 -48.27
N ARG A 48 -18.64 34.88 -48.00
CA ARG A 48 -17.84 36.07 -48.39
C ARG A 48 -17.51 37.10 -47.28
N LYS A 49 -16.20 37.19 -46.96
CA LYS A 49 -15.41 38.32 -46.37
C LYS A 49 -15.88 38.84 -44.98
N GLY A 50 -15.04 39.09 -43.98
CA GLY A 50 -13.63 39.48 -43.93
C GLY A 50 -13.46 40.67 -42.96
N SER A 51 -12.27 40.84 -42.37
CA SER A 51 -11.83 42.02 -41.58
C SER A 51 -12.47 42.24 -40.19
N THR A 52 -11.86 42.91 -39.20
CA THR A 52 -10.45 43.18 -38.77
C THR A 52 -10.51 43.79 -37.33
N SER A 53 -9.35 43.94 -36.65
CA SER A 53 -9.05 45.06 -35.70
C SER A 53 -10.02 45.31 -34.53
N SER A 54 -9.73 44.88 -33.29
CA SER A 54 -8.84 45.55 -32.29
C SER A 54 -9.42 46.79 -31.60
N THR A 55 -9.37 46.85 -30.26
CA THR A 55 -8.69 47.93 -29.51
C THR A 55 -8.53 47.60 -28.02
N SER A 56 -7.48 48.19 -27.44
CA SER A 56 -7.11 48.18 -26.02
C SER A 56 -7.64 49.41 -25.28
N SER A 57 -7.66 49.37 -23.93
CA SER A 57 -7.14 50.47 -23.08
C SER A 57 -7.19 50.11 -21.58
N SER A 58 -6.52 50.92 -20.77
CA SER A 58 -5.97 50.59 -19.44
C SER A 58 -6.05 51.78 -18.46
N SER A 59 -6.15 51.53 -17.14
CA SER A 59 -5.71 52.40 -16.01
C SER A 59 -5.81 51.58 -14.70
N SER A 60 -4.78 51.36 -13.86
CA SER A 60 -4.11 52.25 -12.88
C SER A 60 -5.04 52.78 -11.77
N SER A 61 -4.71 52.84 -10.46
CA SER A 61 -3.50 52.57 -9.64
C SER A 61 -3.94 52.23 -8.17
N SER A 62 -3.15 52.15 -7.06
CA SER A 62 -1.74 52.46 -6.72
C SER A 62 -1.23 51.73 -5.44
N MET A 63 0.10 51.71 -5.27
CA MET A 63 1.00 51.52 -4.12
C MET A 63 0.49 51.37 -2.66
N ILE A 64 1.09 50.42 -1.90
CA ILE A 64 1.89 50.62 -0.66
C ILE A 64 2.92 49.45 -0.56
N ASP A 65 4.17 49.73 -0.18
CA ASP A 65 5.29 48.77 -0.07
C ASP A 65 5.78 48.67 1.41
N PRO A 66 5.80 47.46 2.04
CA PRO A 66 6.01 47.32 3.49
C PRO A 66 7.44 46.91 3.91
N LEU A 67 8.50 47.52 3.35
CA LEU A 67 9.90 47.23 3.73
C LEU A 67 10.73 48.42 4.23
N SER A 68 10.07 49.49 4.73
CA SER A 68 10.75 50.69 5.24
C SER A 68 10.46 50.96 6.72
N SER A 69 10.97 50.11 7.63
CA SER A 69 10.93 50.35 9.08
C SER A 69 11.94 49.57 9.96
N VAL A 70 12.93 48.85 9.39
CA VAL A 70 13.97 48.15 10.19
C VAL A 70 15.35 48.74 9.94
N LEU A 71 15.53 49.96 10.45
CA LEU A 71 16.82 50.60 10.69
C LEU A 71 16.85 51.04 12.15
N ASP A 72 16.98 50.07 13.05
CA ASP A 72 17.51 50.30 14.39
C ASP A 72 18.74 49.41 14.58
N GLY A 73 19.84 50.02 14.99
CA GLY A 73 21.17 49.44 14.90
C GLY A 73 21.56 48.74 16.19
N THR A 74 21.61 47.41 16.19
CA THR A 74 22.31 46.68 17.26
C THR A 74 22.91 45.38 16.73
N ASP A 75 24.24 45.29 16.79
CA ASP A 75 25.02 44.12 16.35
C ASP A 75 24.93 42.99 17.41
N PRO A 76 24.46 41.78 17.05
CA PRO A 76 24.23 40.68 17.99
C PRO A 76 25.49 39.98 18.51
N LEU A 77 26.71 40.39 18.13
CA LEU A 77 27.96 39.74 18.56
C LEU A 77 28.54 40.23 19.90
N SER A 78 28.06 41.35 20.47
CA SER A 78 28.70 41.98 21.64
C SER A 78 28.30 41.44 23.02
N VAL A 79 27.43 40.42 23.12
CA VAL A 79 26.91 39.93 24.42
C VAL A 79 27.62 38.65 24.94
N PHE A 80 28.31 37.90 24.08
CA PHE A 80 28.99 36.65 24.47
C PHE A 80 30.44 36.82 24.96
N ALA A 81 30.99 38.04 24.95
CA ALA A 81 32.40 38.31 25.26
C ALA A 81 32.68 38.66 26.73
N ALA A 82 31.70 38.54 27.64
CA ALA A 82 31.78 39.08 29.00
C ALA A 82 31.42 38.08 30.12
N THR A 83 32.05 36.90 30.13
CA THR A 83 32.44 36.17 31.37
C THR A 83 33.32 34.97 31.00
N ALA A 84 34.64 35.13 31.08
CA ALA A 84 35.57 34.00 31.01
C ALA A 84 36.79 34.29 31.91
N ASP A 85 36.93 33.52 32.98
CA ASP A 85 38.21 33.20 33.63
C ASP A 85 38.00 32.04 34.64
N PRO A 86 39.05 31.30 35.06
CA PRO A 86 38.95 29.84 35.20
C PRO A 86 39.29 29.30 36.60
N VAL A 87 39.17 27.97 36.81
CA VAL A 87 40.21 27.09 37.40
C VAL A 87 39.72 25.63 37.60
N MET A 88 40.61 24.71 37.23
CA MET A 88 40.71 23.25 37.52
C MET A 88 40.21 22.72 38.89
N THR A 89 39.50 21.58 38.94
CA THR A 89 40.00 20.26 39.43
C THR A 89 38.92 19.17 39.69
N THR A 90 39.25 17.94 39.25
CA THR A 90 38.84 16.57 39.69
C THR A 90 37.72 16.30 40.71
N ALA A 91 36.85 15.31 40.36
CA ALA A 91 36.55 14.06 41.12
C ALA A 91 35.06 13.66 41.31
N SER A 92 34.71 12.48 40.76
CA SER A 92 34.03 11.34 41.41
C SER A 92 32.63 11.43 42.06
N LEU A 93 31.72 10.60 41.51
CA LEU A 93 30.62 9.82 42.13
C LEU A 93 29.29 10.47 42.61
N ASP A 94 28.24 10.05 41.88
CA ASP A 94 26.95 9.50 42.34
C ASP A 94 25.76 10.42 42.69
N SER A 95 24.56 9.80 42.62
CA SER A 95 23.21 10.23 42.98
C SER A 95 22.26 10.72 41.86
N SER A 96 21.44 9.75 41.43
CA SER A 96 19.97 9.85 41.42
C SER A 96 19.21 10.57 40.30
N ARG A 97 18.62 9.72 39.43
CA ARG A 97 17.20 9.77 39.02
C ARG A 97 16.57 11.14 38.72
N LYS A 98 16.55 11.50 37.43
CA LYS A 98 15.32 12.03 36.82
C LYS A 98 15.03 11.34 35.49
N LYS A 99 14.03 10.45 35.55
CA LYS A 99 13.55 9.60 34.46
C LYS A 99 13.13 10.46 33.26
N ARG A 100 13.85 10.36 32.14
CA ARG A 100 13.45 11.00 30.88
C ARG A 100 12.46 10.06 30.18
N ASP A 101 11.24 10.01 30.73
CA ASP A 101 10.17 9.06 30.38
C ASP A 101 9.38 9.53 29.14
N ARG A 102 10.10 9.95 28.09
CA ARG A 102 9.50 10.50 26.86
C ARG A 102 10.29 10.06 25.63
N ASP A 103 9.55 9.43 24.72
CA ASP A 103 9.89 9.05 23.33
C ASP A 103 10.53 7.67 23.05
N ASP A 104 10.64 6.78 24.05
CA ASP A 104 11.05 5.36 23.87
C ASP A 104 9.94 4.47 23.25
N HIS A 105 8.76 5.02 22.95
CA HIS A 105 7.64 4.32 22.30
C HIS A 105 7.66 4.40 20.75
N SER A 106 8.68 5.04 20.16
CA SER A 106 8.76 5.28 18.72
C SER A 106 9.41 4.15 17.92
N THR A 107 10.28 3.36 18.57
CA THR A 107 11.03 2.26 17.98
C THR A 107 10.66 0.93 18.63
N VAL A 108 10.55 -0.11 17.80
CA VAL A 108 10.40 -1.49 18.28
C VAL A 108 11.72 -1.97 18.85
N GLY A 109 11.70 -2.53 20.07
CA GLY A 109 12.89 -3.00 20.78
C GLY A 109 13.48 -4.30 20.25
N PHE A 110 14.70 -4.60 20.70
CA PHE A 110 15.45 -5.81 20.32
C PHE A 110 14.80 -7.14 20.74
N ASP A 111 13.78 -7.09 21.61
CA ASP A 111 12.97 -8.23 22.03
C ASP A 111 11.88 -8.62 21.02
N PHE A 112 11.69 -7.83 19.96
CA PHE A 112 10.80 -8.16 18.85
C PHE A 112 11.56 -8.83 17.70
N GLU A 113 11.17 -10.06 17.37
CA GLU A 113 11.74 -10.81 16.25
C GLU A 113 11.41 -10.13 14.89
N PRO A 114 12.40 -9.76 14.05
CA PRO A 114 12.15 -9.09 12.78
C PRO A 114 11.63 -10.06 11.71
N TRP A 115 10.77 -9.60 10.81
CA TRP A 115 10.19 -10.42 9.73
C TRP A 115 11.23 -11.11 8.84
N SER A 116 12.39 -10.48 8.65
CA SER A 116 13.51 -11.01 7.86
C SER A 116 14.09 -12.33 8.42
N SER A 117 13.93 -12.62 9.71
CA SER A 117 14.31 -13.93 10.28
C SER A 117 13.42 -15.07 9.76
N LYS A 118 12.10 -14.84 9.72
CA LYS A 118 11.08 -15.83 9.29
C LYS A 118 11.12 -16.13 7.81
N ARG A 119 11.64 -15.19 6.99
CA ARG A 119 11.80 -15.36 5.53
C ARG A 119 12.49 -16.67 5.15
N GLY A 120 13.60 -17.00 5.80
CA GLY A 120 14.37 -18.22 5.49
C GLY A 120 13.58 -19.50 5.78
N GLU A 121 12.91 -19.56 6.93
CA GLU A 121 12.08 -20.70 7.34
C GLU A 121 10.87 -20.88 6.40
N ILE A 122 10.20 -19.80 6.02
CA ILE A 122 9.05 -19.85 5.09
C ILE A 122 9.48 -20.41 3.74
N LEU A 123 10.56 -19.88 3.15
CA LEU A 123 11.05 -20.33 1.84
C LEU A 123 11.54 -21.79 1.85
N ALA A 124 12.06 -22.27 2.98
CA ALA A 124 12.48 -23.66 3.14
C ALA A 124 11.31 -24.62 3.39
N ARG A 125 10.25 -24.17 4.09
CA ARG A 125 9.09 -25.01 4.45
C ARG A 125 8.06 -25.12 3.32
N TYR A 126 7.73 -24.01 2.66
CA TYR A 126 6.62 -23.95 1.70
C TYR A 126 7.16 -24.01 0.26
N THR A 127 7.62 -25.20 -0.12
CA THR A 127 8.16 -25.52 -1.45
C THR A 127 7.12 -26.21 -2.33
N THR A 128 7.39 -26.34 -3.63
CA THR A 128 6.51 -27.08 -4.55
C THR A 128 7.26 -27.69 -5.73
N THR A 129 6.76 -28.83 -6.21
CA THR A 129 7.13 -29.44 -7.50
C THR A 129 6.10 -29.15 -8.60
N GLU A 130 4.97 -28.52 -8.25
CA GLU A 130 3.94 -28.12 -9.20
C GLU A 130 4.42 -27.00 -10.12
N LYS A 131 3.72 -26.86 -11.24
CA LYS A 131 4.06 -25.93 -12.31
C LYS A 131 3.47 -24.55 -12.05
N LEU A 132 4.34 -23.60 -11.69
CA LEU A 132 3.98 -22.22 -11.34
C LEU A 132 3.76 -21.36 -12.59
N SER A 133 3.10 -20.21 -12.44
CA SER A 133 2.92 -19.22 -13.51
C SER A 133 3.05 -17.78 -13.02
N ILE A 134 3.45 -16.88 -13.92
CA ILE A 134 3.59 -15.44 -13.70
C ILE A 134 2.76 -14.73 -14.79
N ASN A 135 1.46 -14.56 -14.54
CA ASN A 135 0.54 -13.91 -15.47
C ASN A 135 0.71 -12.38 -15.43
N LEU A 136 1.79 -11.88 -16.03
CA LEU A 136 2.14 -10.46 -16.07
C LEU A 136 1.70 -9.80 -17.38
N PHE A 137 0.64 -8.98 -17.34
CA PHE A 137 0.31 -8.10 -18.48
C PHE A 137 1.23 -6.87 -18.49
N MET A 138 2.52 -7.09 -18.76
CA MET A 138 3.43 -6.02 -19.15
C MET A 138 3.18 -5.69 -20.61
N GLY A 139 2.28 -4.73 -20.84
CA GLY A 139 1.99 -4.23 -22.18
C GLY A 139 3.26 -3.71 -22.86
N SER A 140 3.80 -4.52 -23.77
CA SER A 140 4.76 -4.08 -24.78
C SER A 140 4.04 -3.05 -25.65
N GLU A 141 4.42 -1.78 -25.54
CA GLU A 141 3.86 -0.70 -26.36
C GLU A 141 4.42 -0.80 -27.79
N LYS A 142 3.94 -1.79 -28.54
CA LYS A 142 4.15 -1.92 -29.99
C LYS A 142 2.82 -1.89 -30.73
N GLY A 143 2.47 -0.69 -31.19
CA GLY A 143 1.50 -0.37 -32.24
C GLY A 143 0.27 -1.27 -32.42
N LYS A 144 -0.88 -0.84 -31.87
CA LYS A 144 -2.18 -1.23 -32.43
C LYS A 144 -2.35 -0.62 -33.84
N THR A 145 -1.93 -1.31 -34.88
CA THR A 145 -2.46 -1.09 -36.23
C THR A 145 -3.81 -1.79 -36.32
N ALA A 146 -4.89 -1.01 -36.46
CA ALA A 146 -6.22 -1.54 -36.69
C ALA A 146 -6.23 -2.37 -37.98
N SER A 147 -6.69 -3.62 -37.89
CA SER A 147 -6.78 -4.53 -39.03
C SER A 147 -7.94 -4.19 -39.95
N SER A 148 -7.75 -3.20 -40.83
CA SER A 148 -8.48 -3.17 -42.09
C SER A 148 -7.97 -4.32 -42.96
N ALA A 149 -8.88 -5.20 -43.40
CA ALA A 149 -8.51 -6.34 -44.23
C ALA A 149 -7.90 -5.89 -45.56
N SER A 150 -6.65 -6.27 -45.80
CA SER A 150 -5.96 -6.16 -47.09
C SER A 150 -4.97 -7.32 -47.21
N ALA A 151 -4.79 -7.86 -48.42
CA ALA A 151 -4.03 -9.07 -48.66
C ALA A 151 -2.54 -8.91 -48.26
N VAL A 152 -2.14 -9.62 -47.22
CA VAL A 152 -0.74 -9.68 -46.76
C VAL A 152 0.03 -10.68 -47.63
N SER A 153 1.15 -10.24 -48.20
CA SER A 153 2.01 -11.11 -49.02
C SER A 153 2.62 -12.24 -48.19
N GLU A 154 2.78 -13.41 -48.80
CA GLU A 154 3.24 -14.66 -48.17
C GLU A 154 4.52 -14.49 -47.34
N LYS A 155 5.51 -13.72 -47.83
CA LYS A 155 6.76 -13.40 -47.08
C LYS A 155 6.55 -12.56 -45.81
N VAL A 156 5.48 -11.77 -45.75
CA VAL A 156 5.11 -11.01 -44.54
C VAL A 156 4.30 -11.90 -43.60
N ARG A 157 3.53 -12.85 -44.13
CA ARG A 157 2.86 -13.89 -43.34
C ARG A 157 3.87 -14.77 -42.60
N THR A 158 4.90 -15.29 -43.27
CA THR A 158 5.94 -16.12 -42.62
C THR A 158 6.65 -15.36 -41.50
N ARG A 159 6.92 -14.05 -41.69
CA ARG A 159 7.51 -13.21 -40.64
C ARG A 159 6.56 -12.85 -39.50
N LEU A 160 5.25 -12.90 -39.73
CA LEU A 160 4.25 -12.75 -38.66
C LEU A 160 4.14 -14.05 -37.87
N GLU A 161 4.13 -15.20 -38.54
CA GLU A 161 4.13 -16.53 -37.92
C GLU A 161 5.43 -16.75 -37.10
N GLU A 162 6.61 -16.40 -37.63
CA GLU A 162 7.89 -16.41 -36.88
C GLU A 162 7.89 -15.48 -35.65
N LEU A 163 7.12 -14.38 -35.66
CA LEU A 163 7.00 -13.48 -34.51
C LEU A 163 6.00 -14.01 -33.47
N ASP A 164 4.93 -14.68 -33.93
CA ASP A 164 3.92 -15.34 -33.10
C ASP A 164 4.56 -16.53 -32.36
N ASP A 165 5.35 -17.37 -33.04
CA ASP A 165 6.11 -18.48 -32.44
C ASP A 165 7.08 -17.99 -31.34
N LEU A 166 7.72 -16.83 -31.54
CA LEU A 166 8.62 -16.22 -30.55
C LEU A 166 7.86 -15.60 -29.37
N GLU A 167 6.70 -14.98 -29.62
CA GLU A 167 5.87 -14.42 -28.54
C GLU A 167 5.21 -15.54 -27.72
N GLU A 168 4.66 -16.58 -28.37
CA GLU A 168 4.10 -17.76 -27.71
C GLU A 168 5.18 -18.51 -26.91
N GLY A 169 6.41 -18.61 -27.42
CA GLY A 169 7.56 -19.10 -26.65
C GLY A 169 7.79 -18.31 -25.35
N SER A 170 7.76 -16.97 -25.43
CA SER A 170 7.95 -16.10 -24.26
C SER A 170 6.78 -16.12 -23.26
N GLN A 171 5.54 -16.24 -23.74
CA GLN A 171 4.37 -16.42 -22.86
C GLN A 171 4.41 -17.81 -22.20
N LYS A 172 4.85 -18.84 -22.93
CA LYS A 172 5.03 -20.20 -22.43
C LYS A 172 6.17 -20.31 -21.41
N GLU A 173 7.20 -19.46 -21.45
CA GLU A 173 8.19 -19.33 -20.37
C GLU A 173 7.59 -18.73 -19.08
N LEU A 174 6.59 -17.85 -19.18
CA LEU A 174 5.89 -17.29 -18.00
C LEU A 174 4.85 -18.26 -17.41
N LEU A 175 4.58 -19.37 -18.10
CA LEU A 175 3.77 -20.48 -17.64
C LEU A 175 4.67 -21.68 -17.32
N ASN A 176 4.19 -22.63 -16.53
CA ASN A 176 4.90 -23.89 -16.25
C ASN A 176 6.34 -23.76 -15.70
N LEU A 177 6.60 -22.71 -14.93
CA LEU A 177 7.85 -22.46 -14.22
C LEU A 177 8.09 -23.54 -13.15
N THR A 178 9.36 -23.92 -12.91
CA THR A 178 9.72 -24.59 -11.65
C THR A 178 9.76 -23.59 -10.50
N GLN A 179 9.86 -24.06 -9.25
CA GLN A 179 10.09 -23.17 -8.10
C GLN A 179 11.34 -22.27 -8.30
N GLN A 180 12.44 -22.82 -8.81
CA GLN A 180 13.68 -22.05 -9.00
C GLN A 180 13.51 -21.01 -10.11
N ASP A 181 12.89 -21.38 -11.23
CA ASP A 181 12.63 -20.44 -12.33
C ASP A 181 11.70 -19.31 -11.90
N TYR A 182 10.67 -19.64 -11.10
CA TYR A 182 9.79 -18.64 -10.50
C TYR A 182 10.58 -17.68 -9.61
N MET A 183 11.41 -18.19 -8.69
CA MET A 183 12.25 -17.36 -7.81
C MET A 183 13.21 -16.47 -8.61
N ASN A 184 13.85 -16.99 -9.65
CA ASN A 184 14.72 -16.23 -10.55
C ASN A 184 13.94 -15.10 -11.24
N ARG A 185 12.75 -15.40 -11.80
CA ARG A 185 11.89 -14.42 -12.48
C ARG A 185 11.34 -13.35 -11.53
N ILE A 186 11.11 -13.66 -10.26
CA ILE A 186 10.78 -12.62 -9.26
C ILE A 186 11.99 -11.72 -8.96
N GLU A 187 13.21 -12.24 -8.87
CA GLU A 187 14.40 -11.37 -8.71
C GLU A 187 14.69 -10.54 -9.98
N GLU A 188 14.44 -11.08 -11.18
CA GLU A 188 14.50 -10.30 -12.44
C GLU A 188 13.50 -9.13 -12.44
N LEU A 189 12.29 -9.32 -11.87
CA LEU A 189 11.32 -8.23 -11.68
C LEU A 189 11.79 -7.21 -10.62
N ASN A 190 12.42 -7.68 -9.54
CA ASN A 190 13.03 -6.83 -8.52
C ASN A 190 14.16 -5.97 -9.11
N GLN A 191 15.02 -6.55 -9.95
CA GLN A 191 16.07 -5.82 -10.63
C GLN A 191 15.50 -4.85 -11.68
N SER A 192 14.52 -5.28 -12.47
CA SER A 192 13.80 -4.43 -13.43
C SER A 192 13.14 -3.21 -12.77
N LEU A 193 12.65 -3.35 -11.54
CA LEU A 193 12.15 -2.24 -10.71
C LEU A 193 13.28 -1.26 -10.37
N LYS A 194 14.41 -1.75 -9.86
CA LYS A 194 15.58 -0.93 -9.48
C LYS A 194 16.14 -0.18 -10.70
N ASP A 195 16.29 -0.86 -11.84
CA ASP A 195 16.81 -0.28 -13.08
C ASP A 195 15.88 0.79 -13.67
N ALA A 196 14.56 0.51 -13.67
CA ALA A 196 13.54 1.49 -14.05
C ALA A 196 13.55 2.71 -13.12
N TRP A 197 13.78 2.51 -11.82
CA TRP A 197 13.89 3.61 -10.86
C TRP A 197 15.15 4.45 -11.08
N ALA A 198 16.29 3.81 -11.31
CA ALA A 198 17.58 4.47 -11.57
C ALA A 198 17.56 5.27 -12.88
N SER A 199 16.85 4.79 -13.90
CA SER A 199 16.66 5.46 -15.19
C SER A 199 15.51 6.50 -15.18
N ASP A 200 15.08 6.93 -13.99
CA ASP A 200 13.96 7.83 -13.71
C ASP A 200 12.59 7.46 -14.33
N GLN A 201 12.42 6.21 -14.78
CA GLN A 201 11.18 5.69 -15.35
C GLN A 201 10.15 5.35 -14.26
N LYS A 202 9.78 6.32 -13.42
CA LYS A 202 8.93 6.12 -12.23
C LYS A 202 7.56 5.53 -12.55
N VAL A 203 7.01 5.80 -13.75
CA VAL A 203 5.77 5.17 -14.24
C VAL A 203 5.96 3.69 -14.54
N LYS A 204 7.11 3.28 -15.08
CA LYS A 204 7.46 1.86 -15.31
C LYS A 204 7.67 1.15 -13.98
N ALA A 205 8.38 1.75 -13.03
CA ALA A 205 8.53 1.24 -11.67
C ALA A 205 7.16 1.00 -10.98
N LEU A 206 6.24 1.97 -11.09
CA LEU A 206 4.87 1.83 -10.58
C LEU A 206 4.08 0.71 -11.31
N LYS A 207 4.21 0.60 -12.64
CA LYS A 207 3.61 -0.52 -13.40
C LYS A 207 4.13 -1.87 -12.90
N ILE A 208 5.45 -2.03 -12.68
CA ILE A 208 6.06 -3.28 -12.19
C ILE A 208 5.50 -3.67 -10.82
N VAL A 209 5.51 -2.76 -9.84
CA VAL A 209 5.04 -3.09 -8.48
C VAL A 209 3.54 -3.38 -8.41
N ILE A 210 2.73 -2.74 -9.25
CA ILE A 210 1.30 -3.08 -9.42
C ILE A 210 1.15 -4.51 -9.93
N GLN A 211 1.92 -4.91 -10.95
CA GLN A 211 1.86 -6.27 -11.49
C GLN A 211 2.35 -7.32 -10.48
N CYS A 212 3.45 -7.05 -9.76
CA CYS A 212 3.92 -7.93 -8.69
C CYS A 212 2.82 -8.13 -7.63
N SER A 213 2.13 -7.05 -7.23
CA SER A 213 1.02 -7.13 -6.28
C SER A 213 -0.16 -7.98 -6.77
N LYS A 214 -0.42 -8.04 -8.08
CA LYS A 214 -1.49 -8.91 -8.64
C LYS A 214 -1.21 -10.39 -8.41
N LEU A 215 0.06 -10.80 -8.41
CA LEU A 215 0.46 -12.19 -8.15
C LEU A 215 0.05 -12.66 -6.74
N LEU A 216 -0.20 -11.74 -5.79
CA LEU A 216 -0.73 -12.06 -4.46
C LEU A 216 -2.22 -12.39 -4.45
N SER A 217 -2.96 -12.18 -5.54
CA SER A 217 -4.34 -12.68 -5.68
C SER A 217 -4.43 -14.07 -6.29
N ASP A 218 -3.31 -14.62 -6.77
CA ASP A 218 -3.24 -15.93 -7.41
C ASP A 218 -2.91 -17.04 -6.40
N THR A 219 -3.92 -17.89 -6.13
CA THR A 219 -3.83 -19.09 -5.28
C THR A 219 -3.88 -20.40 -6.07
N THR A 220 -3.47 -20.42 -7.35
CA THR A 220 -3.45 -21.63 -8.21
C THR A 220 -2.57 -22.78 -7.71
N VAL A 221 -1.43 -22.47 -7.10
CA VAL A 221 -0.56 -23.44 -6.40
C VAL A 221 -0.52 -23.03 -4.93
N ILE A 222 -1.55 -23.42 -4.18
CA ILE A 222 -1.83 -22.85 -2.86
C ILE A 222 -0.75 -23.18 -1.83
N GLN A 223 -0.13 -24.36 -1.93
CA GLN A 223 0.94 -24.82 -1.03
C GLN A 223 2.17 -23.89 -1.05
N PHE A 224 2.46 -23.28 -2.19
CA PHE A 224 3.58 -22.34 -2.38
C PHE A 224 3.22 -20.89 -2.01
N TYR A 225 1.95 -20.60 -1.69
CA TYR A 225 1.49 -19.23 -1.42
C TYR A 225 2.28 -18.48 -0.32
N PRO A 226 2.68 -19.10 0.81
CA PRO A 226 3.51 -18.43 1.81
C PRO A 226 4.86 -17.95 1.26
N SER A 227 5.53 -18.77 0.44
CA SER A 227 6.79 -18.42 -0.22
C SER A 227 6.59 -17.34 -1.30
N LYS A 228 5.55 -17.49 -2.14
CA LYS A 228 5.12 -16.47 -3.11
C LYS A 228 4.93 -15.10 -2.42
N PHE A 229 4.21 -15.08 -1.30
CA PHE A 229 3.95 -13.88 -0.54
C PHE A 229 5.25 -13.17 -0.13
N VAL A 230 6.17 -13.87 0.54
CA VAL A 230 7.41 -13.23 1.04
C VAL A 230 8.20 -12.62 -0.11
N LEU A 231 8.43 -13.37 -1.19
CA LEU A 231 9.20 -12.93 -2.36
C LEU A 231 8.62 -11.67 -3.01
N ILE A 232 7.30 -11.60 -3.18
CA ILE A 232 6.65 -10.41 -3.75
C ILE A 232 6.67 -9.23 -2.77
N THR A 233 6.57 -9.49 -1.46
CA THR A 233 6.62 -8.41 -0.46
C THR A 233 7.99 -7.75 -0.34
N ASP A 234 9.08 -8.46 -0.63
CA ASP A 234 10.43 -7.87 -0.73
C ASP A 234 10.50 -6.80 -1.84
N ILE A 235 9.81 -7.00 -2.97
CA ILE A 235 9.71 -6.03 -4.07
C ILE A 235 8.87 -4.81 -3.66
N LEU A 236 7.75 -5.05 -2.97
CA LEU A 236 6.88 -3.99 -2.46
C LEU A 236 7.63 -3.07 -1.50
N ASP A 237 8.39 -3.65 -0.58
CA ASP A 237 9.19 -2.90 0.39
C ASP A 237 10.34 -2.14 -0.28
N THR A 238 10.97 -2.74 -1.30
CA THR A 238 11.98 -2.06 -2.13
C THR A 238 11.38 -0.83 -2.82
N PHE A 239 10.20 -0.94 -3.43
CA PHE A 239 9.48 0.20 -4.01
C PHE A 239 9.12 1.26 -2.95
N GLY A 240 8.56 0.84 -1.80
CA GLY A 240 8.18 1.74 -0.71
C GLY A 240 9.37 2.55 -0.18
N LYS A 241 10.52 1.88 0.01
CA LYS A 241 11.79 2.51 0.39
C LYS A 241 12.26 3.53 -0.66
N LEU A 242 12.29 3.17 -1.94
CA LEU A 242 12.72 4.05 -3.02
C LEU A 242 11.85 5.32 -3.13
N VAL A 243 10.52 5.19 -2.98
CA VAL A 243 9.58 6.32 -2.93
C VAL A 243 9.88 7.22 -1.72
N TYR A 244 10.05 6.64 -0.54
CA TYR A 244 10.34 7.38 0.69
C TYR A 244 11.67 8.15 0.61
N GLU A 245 12.75 7.50 0.15
CA GLU A 245 14.08 8.10 0.02
C GLU A 245 14.09 9.27 -0.97
N ARG A 246 13.37 9.16 -2.10
CA ARG A 246 13.21 10.26 -3.05
C ARG A 246 12.49 11.46 -2.45
N ILE A 247 11.40 11.26 -1.72
CA ILE A 247 10.68 12.38 -1.10
C ILE A 247 11.55 13.01 -0.01
N LEU A 248 12.31 12.20 0.74
CA LEU A 248 13.25 12.68 1.76
C LEU A 248 14.38 13.53 1.16
N SER A 249 14.99 13.14 0.03
CA SER A 249 16.08 13.92 -0.58
C SER A 249 15.62 15.33 -0.99
N MET A 250 14.43 15.44 -1.57
CA MET A 250 13.79 16.72 -1.92
C MET A 250 13.53 17.63 -0.71
N CYS A 251 13.48 17.06 0.50
CA CYS A 251 13.38 17.83 1.74
C CYS A 251 14.75 18.36 2.20
N VAL A 252 15.82 17.57 2.03
CA VAL A 252 17.21 17.90 2.44
C VAL A 252 17.88 18.88 1.48
N GLU A 253 17.56 18.85 0.18
CA GLU A 253 18.13 19.76 -0.82
C GLU A 253 17.86 21.25 -0.54
N ASN A 254 16.88 21.58 0.32
CA ASN A 254 16.50 22.95 0.65
C ASN A 254 16.89 23.43 2.07
N ARG A 255 17.30 22.55 3.00
CA ARG A 255 17.78 22.91 4.36
C ARG A 255 18.72 21.85 4.93
N ASN A 256 19.66 22.28 5.77
CA ASN A 256 20.53 21.41 6.57
C ASN A 256 19.77 20.21 7.15
N VAL A 257 20.33 19.01 6.93
CA VAL A 257 19.86 17.66 7.30
C VAL A 257 18.65 17.65 8.25
N LEU A 258 17.52 17.16 7.76
CA LEU A 258 16.33 16.93 8.59
C LEU A 258 16.63 15.92 9.69
N PRO A 259 16.27 16.19 10.95
CA PRO A 259 16.38 15.20 12.02
C PRO A 259 15.58 13.92 11.71
N ASP A 260 16.00 12.80 12.30
CA ASP A 260 15.30 11.49 12.20
C ASP A 260 13.81 11.55 12.64
N HIS A 261 13.44 12.61 13.35
CA HIS A 261 12.10 12.91 13.84
C HIS A 261 11.61 14.28 13.34
N PHE A 262 11.80 14.58 12.05
CA PHE A 262 11.19 15.76 11.42
C PHE A 262 9.65 15.70 11.51
N SER A 263 9.03 16.88 11.56
CA SER A 263 7.57 17.02 11.55
C SER A 263 7.07 17.52 10.20
N PRO A 264 5.80 17.24 9.81
CA PRO A 264 5.27 17.62 8.50
C PRO A 264 5.27 19.15 8.25
N GLU A 265 5.26 19.95 9.31
CA GLU A 265 5.37 21.41 9.22
C GLU A 265 6.73 21.85 8.66
N ASN A 266 7.78 21.05 8.86
CA ASN A 266 9.15 21.33 8.38
C ASN A 266 9.42 20.82 6.96
N VAL A 267 8.45 20.15 6.33
CA VAL A 267 8.55 19.60 4.98
C VAL A 267 8.11 20.65 3.96
N ASN A 268 8.91 20.86 2.90
CA ASN A 268 8.60 21.84 1.86
C ASN A 268 7.43 21.38 0.96
N ASP A 269 6.80 22.36 0.29
CA ASP A 269 5.58 22.11 -0.48
C ASP A 269 5.81 21.22 -1.71
N ILE A 270 6.99 21.27 -2.33
CA ILE A 270 7.35 20.42 -3.49
C ILE A 270 7.39 18.94 -3.07
N ALA A 271 7.96 18.63 -1.90
CA ALA A 271 7.98 17.28 -1.35
C ALA A 271 6.58 16.81 -0.92
N LYS A 272 5.77 17.69 -0.31
CA LYS A 272 4.35 17.41 0.01
C LYS A 272 3.53 17.11 -1.25
N GLU A 273 3.64 17.94 -2.27
CA GLU A 273 2.94 17.75 -3.55
C GLU A 273 3.39 16.46 -4.24
N THR A 274 4.69 16.17 -4.24
CA THR A 274 5.24 14.91 -4.78
C THR A 274 4.69 13.70 -4.01
N CYS A 275 4.59 13.78 -2.69
CA CYS A 275 4.03 12.73 -1.85
C CYS A 275 2.52 12.53 -2.11
N LEU A 276 1.73 13.61 -2.14
CA LEU A 276 0.31 13.57 -2.52
C LEU A 276 0.10 12.96 -3.91
N ASN A 277 0.92 13.33 -4.89
CA ASN A 277 0.89 12.79 -6.24
C ASN A 277 1.12 11.27 -6.28
N TRP A 278 1.95 10.70 -5.38
CA TRP A 278 2.06 9.25 -5.24
C TRP A 278 0.78 8.63 -4.69
N PHE A 279 0.23 9.17 -3.60
CA PHE A 279 -1.04 8.68 -3.03
C PHE A 279 -2.20 8.76 -4.03
N PHE A 280 -2.34 9.86 -4.80
CA PHE A 280 -3.38 9.97 -5.82
C PHE A 280 -3.21 8.97 -6.97
N LYS A 281 -1.97 8.72 -7.44
CA LYS A 281 -1.70 7.70 -8.47
C LYS A 281 -1.98 6.29 -7.98
N ILE A 282 -1.76 6.00 -6.70
CA ILE A 282 -2.05 4.69 -6.11
C ILE A 282 -3.55 4.54 -5.83
N ALA A 283 -4.22 5.60 -5.36
CA ALA A 283 -5.67 5.61 -5.13
C ALA A 283 -6.50 5.43 -6.42
N SER A 284 -5.94 5.74 -7.60
CA SER A 284 -6.58 5.52 -8.90
C SER A 284 -6.48 4.08 -9.43
N ILE A 285 -5.72 3.20 -8.76
CA ILE A 285 -5.68 1.77 -9.06
C ILE A 285 -7.07 1.16 -8.74
N ARG A 286 -7.70 0.56 -9.75
CA ARG A 286 -9.07 0.02 -9.65
C ARG A 286 -9.14 -1.31 -8.91
N GLU A 287 -8.12 -2.14 -9.03
CA GLU A 287 -8.09 -3.48 -8.43
C GLU A 287 -7.71 -3.40 -6.95
N LEU A 288 -8.51 -4.05 -6.09
CA LEU A 288 -8.38 -3.96 -4.63
C LEU A 288 -7.01 -4.42 -4.13
N ILE A 289 -6.54 -5.59 -4.59
CA ILE A 289 -5.30 -6.21 -4.11
C ILE A 289 -4.07 -5.35 -4.44
N PRO A 290 -3.82 -4.94 -5.70
CA PRO A 290 -2.69 -4.06 -6.01
C PRO A 290 -2.78 -2.69 -5.36
N ARG A 291 -3.98 -2.10 -5.28
CA ARG A 291 -4.15 -0.83 -4.57
C ARG A 291 -3.76 -0.96 -3.11
N PHE A 292 -4.29 -1.96 -2.41
CA PHE A 292 -4.00 -2.19 -1.00
C PHE A 292 -2.50 -2.38 -0.72
N TYR A 293 -1.83 -3.27 -1.46
CA TYR A 293 -0.43 -3.59 -1.20
C TYR A 293 0.51 -2.42 -1.54
N VAL A 294 0.31 -1.74 -2.67
CA VAL A 294 1.15 -0.60 -3.06
C VAL A 294 0.91 0.62 -2.15
N GLU A 295 -0.33 0.81 -1.67
CA GLU A 295 -0.66 1.87 -0.70
C GLU A 295 -0.08 1.59 0.69
N ALA A 296 -0.11 0.33 1.13
CA ALA A 296 0.54 -0.10 2.36
C ALA A 296 2.08 0.03 2.27
N ALA A 297 2.69 -0.33 1.14
CA ALA A 297 4.14 -0.22 0.93
C ALA A 297 4.67 1.22 1.09
N ILE A 298 3.89 2.23 0.68
CA ILE A 298 4.26 3.65 0.86
C ILE A 298 3.69 4.29 2.12
N LEU A 299 3.07 3.54 3.05
CA LEU A 299 2.37 4.08 4.22
C LEU A 299 3.25 5.03 5.05
N LYS A 300 4.55 4.73 5.16
CA LYS A 300 5.58 5.54 5.83
C LYS A 300 5.68 6.98 5.30
N CYS A 301 5.34 7.19 4.02
CA CYS A 301 5.36 8.51 3.37
C CYS A 301 4.30 9.47 3.93
N ASN A 302 3.28 9.00 4.66
CA ASN A 302 2.35 9.90 5.37
C ASN A 302 3.07 10.85 6.34
N LYS A 303 4.27 10.50 6.84
CA LYS A 303 5.11 11.38 7.66
C LYS A 303 5.45 12.72 6.99
N PHE A 304 5.44 12.80 5.66
CA PHE A 304 5.67 14.04 4.92
C PHE A 304 4.42 14.96 4.87
N LEU A 305 3.23 14.41 5.13
CA LEU A 305 1.94 15.08 4.92
C LEU A 305 1.29 15.54 6.22
N SER A 306 1.11 14.63 7.19
CA SER A 306 0.44 14.97 8.45
C SER A 306 0.82 14.02 9.58
N LYS A 307 0.73 14.51 10.84
CA LYS A 307 1.00 13.71 12.04
C LYS A 307 -0.04 12.59 12.25
N ILE A 308 -1.25 12.78 11.70
CA ILE A 308 -2.38 11.85 11.85
C ILE A 308 -2.61 10.94 10.63
N GLY A 309 -1.91 11.15 9.51
CA GLY A 309 -2.16 10.43 8.26
C GLY A 309 -1.99 8.92 8.39
N ILE A 310 -1.02 8.46 9.21
CA ILE A 310 -0.85 7.02 9.50
C ILE A 310 -2.04 6.50 10.35
N SER A 311 -2.48 7.24 11.36
CA SER A 311 -3.63 6.87 12.21
C SER A 311 -4.96 6.87 11.47
N GLU A 312 -5.10 7.61 10.37
CA GLU A 312 -6.29 7.57 9.50
C GLU A 312 -6.16 6.48 8.42
N CYS A 313 -4.98 6.29 7.83
CA CYS A 313 -4.75 5.29 6.80
C CYS A 313 -4.83 3.84 7.33
N LEU A 314 -4.29 3.53 8.52
CA LEU A 314 -4.26 2.16 9.05
C LEU A 314 -5.67 1.56 9.27
N PRO A 315 -6.64 2.23 9.91
CA PRO A 315 -8.01 1.74 10.02
C PRO A 315 -8.69 1.56 8.67
N ARG A 316 -8.48 2.49 7.72
CA ARG A 316 -9.03 2.39 6.36
C ARG A 316 -8.47 1.19 5.60
N LEU A 317 -7.15 0.98 5.63
CA LEU A 317 -6.50 -0.19 5.02
C LEU A 317 -7.00 -1.49 5.65
N THR A 318 -7.18 -1.54 6.98
CA THR A 318 -7.79 -2.68 7.68
C THR A 318 -9.21 -2.95 7.18
N CYS A 319 -10.02 -1.91 6.96
CA CYS A 319 -11.35 -2.05 6.37
C CYS A 319 -11.31 -2.51 4.90
N MET A 320 -10.33 -2.07 4.10
CA MET A 320 -10.17 -2.51 2.70
C MET A 320 -9.92 -4.01 2.56
N ILE A 321 -9.14 -4.60 3.48
CA ILE A 321 -8.86 -6.05 3.52
C ILE A 321 -10.15 -6.88 3.60
N ARG A 322 -11.23 -6.35 4.18
CA ARG A 322 -12.53 -7.05 4.27
C ARG A 322 -13.17 -7.34 2.90
N GLY A 323 -12.75 -6.64 1.84
CA GLY A 323 -13.16 -6.92 0.46
C GLY A 323 -12.39 -8.08 -0.21
N ILE A 324 -11.39 -8.66 0.46
CA ILE A 324 -10.64 -9.81 -0.04
C ILE A 324 -11.40 -11.10 0.34
N GLY A 325 -11.98 -11.76 -0.67
CA GLY A 325 -12.83 -12.93 -0.49
C GLY A 325 -12.10 -14.26 -0.25
N ASP A 326 -10.87 -14.42 -0.74
CA ASP A 326 -10.02 -15.59 -0.44
C ASP A 326 -9.44 -15.44 0.98
N PRO A 327 -9.73 -16.33 1.93
CA PRO A 327 -9.34 -16.17 3.33
C PRO A 327 -7.83 -16.31 3.56
N LEU A 328 -7.09 -17.03 2.69
CA LEU A 328 -5.63 -17.14 2.76
C LEU A 328 -4.99 -15.82 2.30
N VAL A 329 -5.42 -15.29 1.15
CA VAL A 329 -4.98 -13.96 0.69
C VAL A 329 -5.33 -12.88 1.72
N SER A 330 -6.50 -12.98 2.34
CA SER A 330 -7.00 -12.05 3.35
C SER A 330 -6.17 -12.07 4.64
N VAL A 331 -5.73 -13.23 5.15
CA VAL A 331 -4.85 -13.29 6.34
C VAL A 331 -3.44 -12.76 6.05
N TYR A 332 -2.89 -13.05 4.87
CA TYR A 332 -1.57 -12.55 4.47
C TYR A 332 -1.55 -11.03 4.23
N ALA A 333 -2.63 -10.47 3.69
CA ALA A 333 -2.82 -9.02 3.62
C ALA A 333 -2.81 -8.36 5.02
N ARG A 334 -3.45 -8.98 6.02
CA ARG A 334 -3.40 -8.53 7.43
C ARG A 334 -1.98 -8.62 7.99
N ALA A 335 -1.24 -9.69 7.71
CA ALA A 335 0.14 -9.85 8.16
C ALA A 335 1.04 -8.75 7.56
N TYR A 336 0.91 -8.44 6.26
CA TYR A 336 1.61 -7.32 5.63
C TYR A 336 1.28 -5.98 6.31
N LEU A 337 -0.01 -5.68 6.51
CA LEU A 337 -0.43 -4.43 7.16
C LEU A 337 0.06 -4.33 8.61
N CYS A 338 0.04 -5.43 9.36
CA CYS A 338 0.55 -5.47 10.73
C CYS A 338 2.07 -5.25 10.77
N ARG A 339 2.81 -5.83 9.82
CA ARG A 339 4.26 -5.62 9.67
C ARG A 339 4.60 -4.15 9.41
N VAL A 340 4.00 -3.55 8.38
CA VAL A 340 4.24 -2.14 8.04
C VAL A 340 3.76 -1.24 9.18
N GLY A 341 2.59 -1.52 9.77
CA GLY A 341 2.06 -0.79 10.92
C GLY A 341 2.99 -0.79 12.13
N MET A 342 3.62 -1.92 12.45
CA MET A 342 4.65 -2.02 13.49
C MET A 342 5.93 -1.24 13.16
N GLU A 343 6.33 -1.13 11.89
CA GLU A 343 7.48 -0.32 11.48
C GLU A 343 7.19 1.18 11.60
N VAL A 344 6.00 1.64 11.19
CA VAL A 344 5.72 3.07 11.05
C VAL A 344 5.03 3.71 12.27
N ALA A 345 4.27 2.93 13.04
CA ALA A 345 3.50 3.40 14.20
C ALA A 345 3.16 2.26 15.19
N PRO A 346 4.15 1.67 15.88
CA PRO A 346 3.95 0.52 16.78
C PRO A 346 3.03 0.80 17.97
N HIS A 347 2.79 2.08 18.29
CA HIS A 347 1.85 2.54 19.32
C HIS A 347 0.36 2.43 18.91
N LEU A 348 0.04 2.32 17.61
CA LEU A 348 -1.35 2.23 17.12
C LEU A 348 -1.93 0.81 17.24
N LYS A 349 -1.84 0.25 18.45
CA LYS A 349 -2.23 -1.14 18.77
C LYS A 349 -3.68 -1.47 18.45
N GLU A 350 -4.60 -0.50 18.50
CA GLU A 350 -6.01 -0.74 18.16
C GLU A 350 -6.18 -1.21 16.71
N SER A 351 -5.46 -0.62 15.76
CA SER A 351 -5.51 -1.05 14.35
C SER A 351 -4.95 -2.47 14.17
N LEU A 352 -3.88 -2.81 14.87
CA LEU A 352 -3.28 -4.16 14.84
C LEU A 352 -4.24 -5.20 15.45
N ASN A 353 -4.82 -4.89 16.61
CA ASN A 353 -5.84 -5.72 17.26
C ASN A 353 -7.06 -5.94 16.35
N LYS A 354 -7.50 -4.90 15.64
CA LYS A 354 -8.63 -4.97 14.70
C LYS A 354 -8.37 -5.96 13.57
N ASN A 355 -7.16 -5.99 13.02
CA ASN A 355 -6.79 -6.98 11.99
C ASN A 355 -6.98 -8.43 12.51
N PHE A 356 -6.51 -8.71 13.73
CA PHE A 356 -6.66 -10.02 14.36
C PHE A 356 -8.13 -10.39 14.64
N PHE A 357 -8.94 -9.49 15.21
CA PHE A 357 -10.35 -9.75 15.44
C PHE A 357 -11.14 -9.92 14.13
N ASP A 358 -10.86 -9.09 13.11
CA ASP A 358 -11.48 -9.22 11.79
C ASP A 358 -11.10 -10.55 11.12
N PHE A 359 -9.89 -11.09 11.36
CA PHE A 359 -9.51 -12.44 10.90
C PHE A 359 -10.37 -13.52 11.58
N LEU A 360 -10.53 -13.48 12.91
CA LEU A 360 -11.34 -14.45 13.65
C LEU A 360 -12.82 -14.45 13.20
N LEU A 361 -13.37 -13.27 12.91
CA LEU A 361 -14.74 -13.13 12.38
C LEU A 361 -14.91 -13.78 10.99
N THR A 362 -13.88 -13.70 10.15
CA THR A 362 -13.87 -14.34 8.82
C THR A 362 -13.42 -15.80 8.85
N PHE A 363 -12.83 -16.30 9.93
CA PHE A 363 -12.16 -17.61 9.96
C PHE A 363 -13.03 -18.78 9.49
N LYS A 364 -14.34 -18.76 9.78
CA LYS A 364 -15.31 -19.75 9.30
C LYS A 364 -15.35 -19.93 7.76
N GLN A 365 -14.86 -18.96 6.98
CA GLN A 365 -14.85 -19.00 5.52
C GLN A 365 -13.97 -20.13 4.94
N ILE A 366 -13.02 -20.68 5.70
CA ILE A 366 -12.23 -21.85 5.27
C ILE A 366 -13.10 -23.09 4.95
N HIS A 367 -14.28 -23.18 5.59
CA HIS A 367 -15.24 -24.26 5.38
C HIS A 367 -16.30 -23.91 4.33
N GLY A 368 -16.18 -22.76 3.65
CA GLY A 368 -17.10 -22.35 2.60
C GLY A 368 -16.83 -23.05 1.27
N ASP A 369 -17.89 -23.30 0.49
CA ASP A 369 -17.87 -24.09 -0.74
C ASP A 369 -16.78 -23.66 -1.73
N THR A 370 -16.52 -22.35 -1.87
CA THR A 370 -15.45 -21.82 -2.75
C THR A 370 -14.08 -22.36 -2.38
N VAL A 371 -13.74 -22.39 -1.09
CA VAL A 371 -12.46 -22.90 -0.59
C VAL A 371 -12.42 -24.42 -0.71
N GLN A 372 -13.49 -25.11 -0.33
CA GLN A 372 -13.58 -26.58 -0.45
C GLN A 372 -13.40 -27.04 -1.91
N ASN A 373 -14.08 -26.40 -2.86
CA ASN A 373 -13.95 -26.70 -4.29
C ASN A 373 -12.54 -26.44 -4.80
N GLN A 374 -11.90 -25.34 -4.40
CA GLN A 374 -10.52 -25.04 -4.77
C GLN A 374 -9.54 -26.09 -4.24
N LEU A 375 -9.71 -26.51 -2.98
CA LEU A 375 -8.88 -27.51 -2.33
C LEU A 375 -9.04 -28.90 -2.97
N VAL A 376 -10.26 -29.29 -3.33
CA VAL A 376 -10.53 -30.52 -4.10
C VAL A 376 -9.87 -30.48 -5.48
N VAL A 377 -9.95 -29.36 -6.20
CA VAL A 377 -9.31 -29.20 -7.53
C VAL A 377 -7.78 -29.26 -7.45
N GLN A 378 -7.18 -28.77 -6.36
CA GLN A 378 -5.73 -28.82 -6.15
C GLN A 378 -5.25 -30.08 -5.39
N GLY A 379 -6.14 -30.96 -4.95
CA GLY A 379 -5.78 -32.15 -4.18
C GLY A 379 -5.19 -31.87 -2.80
N VAL A 380 -5.56 -30.74 -2.17
CA VAL A 380 -5.01 -30.30 -0.87
C VAL A 380 -6.02 -30.54 0.25
N GLU A 381 -5.61 -31.26 1.30
CA GLU A 381 -6.45 -31.50 2.47
C GLU A 381 -6.54 -30.29 3.42
N ILE A 382 -7.62 -30.20 4.20
CA ILE A 382 -7.86 -29.10 5.15
C ILE A 382 -6.74 -28.92 6.19
N PRO A 383 -6.19 -29.98 6.83
CA PRO A 383 -5.09 -29.82 7.77
C PRO A 383 -3.86 -29.18 7.11
N LEU A 384 -3.51 -29.61 5.89
CA LEU A 384 -2.40 -29.03 5.12
C LEU A 384 -2.67 -27.56 4.77
N TYR A 385 -3.87 -27.24 4.30
CA TYR A 385 -4.30 -25.86 4.03
C TYR A 385 -4.20 -24.95 5.27
N LEU A 386 -4.57 -25.45 6.45
CA LEU A 386 -4.44 -24.71 7.71
C LEU A 386 -2.98 -24.41 8.08
N THR A 387 -2.03 -25.30 7.76
CA THR A 387 -0.59 -25.01 7.99
C THR A 387 -0.09 -23.79 7.21
N LEU A 388 -0.71 -23.46 6.07
CA LEU A 388 -0.34 -22.29 5.24
C LEU A 388 -0.63 -20.97 5.95
N TYR A 389 -1.58 -20.95 6.89
CA TYR A 389 -1.91 -19.76 7.68
C TYR A 389 -0.89 -19.46 8.77
N SER A 390 -0.06 -20.43 9.18
CA SER A 390 0.80 -20.30 10.37
C SER A 390 1.69 -19.05 10.32
N PRO A 391 2.47 -18.77 9.26
CA PRO A 391 3.39 -17.63 9.23
C PRO A 391 2.67 -16.28 9.38
N ALA A 392 1.51 -16.13 8.73
CA ALA A 392 0.70 -14.92 8.83
C ALA A 392 0.07 -14.76 10.23
N ILE A 393 -0.48 -15.83 10.80
CA ILE A 393 -1.09 -15.81 12.14
C ILE A 393 -0.03 -15.54 13.22
N ASP A 394 1.12 -16.21 13.16
CA ASP A 394 2.22 -16.02 14.11
C ASP A 394 2.74 -14.59 14.08
N TRP A 395 2.84 -13.99 12.89
CA TRP A 395 3.23 -12.59 12.77
C TRP A 395 2.18 -11.63 13.35
N ILE A 396 0.90 -11.80 13.00
CA ILE A 396 -0.20 -10.97 13.54
C ILE A 396 -0.24 -11.06 15.07
N LEU A 397 -0.12 -12.28 15.62
CA LEU A 397 -0.10 -12.52 17.06
C LEU A 397 1.11 -11.86 17.74
N GLN A 398 2.29 -11.92 17.12
CA GLN A 398 3.48 -11.23 17.62
C GLN A 398 3.28 -9.69 17.65
N CYS A 399 2.75 -9.09 16.58
CA CYS A 399 2.44 -7.66 16.52
C CYS A 399 1.42 -7.22 17.60
N VAL A 400 0.41 -8.06 17.85
CA VAL A 400 -0.64 -7.82 18.86
C VAL A 400 -0.12 -8.01 20.28
N ALA A 401 0.66 -9.06 20.55
CA ALA A 401 1.16 -9.39 21.88
C ALA A 401 2.29 -8.48 22.37
N TYR A 402 3.06 -7.88 21.44
CA TYR A 402 4.18 -7.00 21.77
C TYR A 402 3.74 -5.77 22.58
N HIS A 403 4.28 -5.62 23.80
CA HIS A 403 3.85 -4.64 24.81
C HIS A 403 2.33 -4.64 25.12
N ALA A 404 1.63 -5.75 24.90
CA ALA A 404 0.22 -5.85 25.25
C ALA A 404 0.01 -5.92 26.78
N PRO A 405 -1.08 -5.36 27.33
CA PRO A 405 -1.48 -5.61 28.71
C PRO A 405 -1.69 -7.11 28.98
N GLU A 406 -1.47 -7.56 30.21
CA GLU A 406 -1.56 -9.00 30.58
C GLU A 406 -2.92 -9.64 30.22
N VAL A 407 -4.01 -8.87 30.28
CA VAL A 407 -5.36 -9.31 29.86
C VAL A 407 -5.40 -9.67 28.36
N THR A 408 -4.70 -8.91 27.52
CA THR A 408 -4.60 -9.16 26.09
C THR A 408 -3.64 -10.31 25.80
N LYS A 409 -2.49 -10.40 26.51
CA LYS A 409 -1.59 -11.56 26.43
C LYS A 409 -2.32 -12.87 26.77
N GLY A 410 -3.12 -12.88 27.83
CA GLY A 410 -3.93 -14.04 28.21
C GLY A 410 -4.92 -14.47 27.11
N ARG A 411 -5.55 -13.52 26.42
CA ARG A 411 -6.43 -13.81 25.25
C ARG A 411 -5.63 -14.36 24.07
N CYS A 412 -4.50 -13.76 23.73
CA CYS A 412 -3.61 -14.28 22.67
C CYS A 412 -3.09 -15.68 23.00
N HIS A 413 -2.77 -15.96 24.26
CA HIS A 413 -2.29 -17.27 24.69
C HIS A 413 -3.40 -18.33 24.64
N LEU A 414 -4.64 -17.99 25.03
CA LEU A 414 -5.82 -18.84 24.83
C LEU A 414 -6.04 -19.19 23.35
N ILE A 415 -5.79 -18.23 22.45
CA ILE A 415 -5.96 -18.43 21.01
C ILE A 415 -4.76 -19.18 20.40
N TYR A 416 -3.55 -19.05 20.95
CA TYR A 416 -2.43 -19.98 20.65
C TYR A 416 -2.76 -21.42 21.09
N GLY A 417 -3.42 -21.60 22.24
CA GLY A 417 -3.97 -22.90 22.65
C GLY A 417 -4.96 -23.45 21.63
N ARG A 418 -5.92 -22.64 21.19
CA ARG A 418 -6.87 -23.02 20.13
C ARG A 418 -6.24 -23.23 18.75
N LYS A 419 -5.16 -22.52 18.41
CA LYS A 419 -4.38 -22.78 17.18
C LYS A 419 -3.82 -24.20 17.20
N LYS A 420 -3.36 -24.67 18.37
CA LYS A 420 -2.92 -26.05 18.54
C LYS A 420 -4.09 -27.04 18.36
N GLU A 421 -5.24 -26.80 19.02
CA GLU A 421 -6.46 -27.62 18.83
C GLU A 421 -6.96 -27.65 17.37
N MET A 422 -6.79 -26.55 16.62
CA MET A 422 -7.19 -26.43 15.21
C MET A 422 -6.18 -27.00 14.19
N CYS A 423 -4.97 -27.36 14.63
CA CYS A 423 -3.98 -28.07 13.80
C CYS A 423 -3.82 -29.54 14.21
N GLU A 424 -4.44 -29.95 15.33
CA GLU A 424 -4.45 -31.32 15.86
C GLU A 424 -5.82 -32.03 15.65
N GLN A 425 -6.78 -31.35 15.01
CA GLN A 425 -8.07 -31.87 14.51
C GLN A 425 -8.13 -31.77 12.98
#